data_AF-A0A952P3S6-F1
#
_entry.id   AF-A0A952P3S6-F1
#
_cell.length_a   1.000
_cell.length_b   1.000
_cell.length_c   1.000
_cell.angle_alpha   90.00
_cell.angle_beta   90.00
_cell.angle_gamma   90.00
#
_symmetry.space_group_name_H-M   'P 1'
#
loop_
_entity.id
_entity.type
_entity.pdbx_description
1 polymer ?
#
loop_
_entity_poly.entity_id
_entity_poly.type
_entity_poly.pdbx_seq_one_letter_code
_entity_poly.pdbx_strand_id
1 'polypeptide(L)' 'MEKNGIELLTIDEAAELLKVKKSRLRKAIFRREVKFVKLGALIRFKRAHLLEWIEKGTMEPVTA' A
#
# COMPACT_ATOMS: atom_id res chain seq x y z
N MET A 1 13.74 -20.31 0.91
CA MET A 1 14.53 -19.14 1.35
C MET A 1 13.61 -18.21 2.09
N GLU A 2 13.57 -18.29 3.42
CA GLU A 2 12.85 -17.34 4.26
C GLU A 2 13.56 -15.99 4.18
N LYS A 3 12.93 -15.01 3.53
CA LYS A 3 13.42 -13.63 3.52
C LYS A 3 13.11 -13.01 4.88
N ASN A 4 14.04 -13.13 5.83
CA ASN A 4 13.96 -12.49 7.15
C ASN A 4 14.38 -11.00 7.10
N GLY A 5 14.07 -10.31 6.00
CA GLY A 5 14.37 -8.89 5.78
C GLY A 5 13.09 -8.08 5.62
N ILE A 6 13.10 -6.82 6.04
CA ILE A 6 11.95 -5.92 5.90
C ILE A 6 11.61 -5.77 4.41
N GLU A 7 10.56 -6.45 3.96
CA GLU A 7 10.14 -6.42 2.56
C GLU A 7 9.46 -5.08 2.25
N LEU A 8 10.20 -4.24 1.53
CA LEU A 8 9.77 -2.92 1.08
C LEU A 8 9.40 -2.98 -0.39
N LEU A 9 8.13 -2.72 -0.67
CA LEU A 9 7.56 -2.70 -2.01
C LEU A 9 7.77 -1.32 -2.64
N THR A 10 8.10 -1.31 -3.92
CA THR A 10 8.06 -0.14 -4.79
C THR A 10 6.62 0.28 -5.10
N ILE A 11 6.45 1.43 -5.75
CA ILE A 11 5.11 1.86 -6.18
C ILE A 11 4.51 0.94 -7.24
N ASP A 12 5.35 0.30 -8.07
CA ASP A 12 4.91 -0.65 -9.09
C ASP A 12 4.42 -1.95 -8.42
N GLU A 13 5.20 -2.51 -7.50
CA GLU A 13 4.82 -3.72 -6.76
C GLU A 13 3.61 -3.49 -5.86
N ALA A 14 3.51 -2.32 -5.21
CA ALA A 14 2.36 -1.96 -4.39
C ALA A 14 1.09 -1.79 -5.24
N ALA A 15 1.21 -1.21 -6.44
CA ALA A 15 0.09 -1.08 -7.37
C ALA A 15 -0.38 -2.44 -7.89
N GLU A 16 0.55 -3.34 -8.17
CA GLU A 16 0.26 -4.72 -8.58
C GLU A 16 -0.43 -5.51 -7.47
N LEU A 17 0.07 -5.41 -6.23
CA LEU A 17 -0.51 -6.06 -5.05
C LEU A 17 -1.96 -5.62 -4.82
N LEU A 18 -2.20 -4.31 -4.90
CA LEU A 18 -3.52 -3.72 -4.66
C LEU A 18 -4.45 -3.77 -5.88
N LYS A 19 -3.94 -4.20 -7.05
CA LYS A 19 -4.65 -4.17 -8.33
C LYS A 19 -5.24 -2.80 -8.65
N VAL A 20 -4.48 -1.73 -8.39
CA VAL A 20 -4.87 -0.33 -8.68
C VAL A 20 -3.89 0.34 -9.63
N LYS A 21 -4.36 1.36 -10.36
CA LYS A 21 -3.47 2.18 -11.21
C LYS A 21 -2.43 2.92 -10.35
N LYS A 22 -1.19 3.00 -10.83
CA LYS A 22 -0.10 3.75 -10.18
C LYS A 22 -0.46 5.21 -9.92
N SER A 23 -1.22 5.83 -10.82
CA SER A 23 -1.71 7.21 -10.65
C SER A 23 -2.64 7.35 -9.44
N ARG A 24 -3.51 6.38 -9.18
CA ARG A 24 -4.37 6.33 -7.98
C ARG A 24 -3.51 6.20 -6.73
N LEU A 25 -2.51 5.32 -6.75
CA LEU A 25 -1.62 5.14 -5.62
C LEU A 25 -0.80 6.41 -5.33
N ARG A 26 -0.30 7.11 -6.37
CA ARG A 26 0.36 8.43 -6.22
C ARG A 26 -0.57 9.48 -5.59
N LYS A 27 -1.84 9.53 -6.01
CA LYS A 27 -2.84 10.41 -5.41
C LYS A 27 -3.07 10.07 -3.93
N ALA A 28 -3.16 8.79 -3.58
CA ALA A 28 -3.32 8.33 -2.19
C ALA A 28 -2.13 8.73 -1.31
N ILE A 29 -0.90 8.65 -1.83
CA ILE A 29 0.32 9.15 -1.14
C ILE A 29 0.19 10.66 -0.90
N PHE A 30 -0.15 11.42 -1.93
CA PHE A 30 -0.27 12.87 -1.87
C PHE A 30 -1.34 13.32 -0.84
N ARG A 31 -2.49 12.64 -0.84
CA ARG A 31 -3.58 12.85 0.13
C ARG A 31 -3.32 12.24 1.51
N ARG A 32 -2.19 11.52 1.70
CA ARG A 32 -1.82 10.81 2.94
C ARG A 32 -2.85 9.76 3.39
N GLU A 33 -3.55 9.14 2.44
CA GLU A 33 -4.53 8.07 2.69
C GLU A 33 -3.85 6.72 2.99
N VAL A 34 -2.68 6.49 2.39
CA VAL A 34 -1.90 5.26 2.54
C VAL A 34 -0.59 5.53 3.28
N LYS A 35 -0.22 4.65 4.21
CA LYS A 35 1.07 4.74 4.91
C LYS A 35 2.22 4.38 3.94
N PHE A 36 3.25 5.21 3.90
CA PHE A 36 4.44 4.98 3.08
C PHE A 36 5.72 5.26 3.88
N VAL A 37 6.82 4.67 3.44
CA VAL A 37 8.17 4.91 3.95
C VAL A 37 8.90 5.80 2.97
N LYS A 38 9.36 6.96 3.43
CA LYS A 38 10.17 7.88 2.63
C LYS A 38 11.65 7.60 2.88
N LEU A 39 12.38 7.26 1.82
CA LEU A 39 13.82 7.03 1.83
C LEU A 39 14.47 8.01 0.86
N GLY A 40 14.74 9.23 1.33
CA GLY A 40 15.20 10.33 0.47
C GLY A 40 14.15 10.71 -0.58
N ALA A 41 14.50 10.58 -1.86
CA ALA A 41 13.59 10.80 -2.99
C ALA A 41 12.69 9.58 -3.30
N LEU A 42 12.99 8.42 -2.70
CA LEU A 42 12.30 7.16 -2.99
C LEU A 42 11.15 6.94 -2.01
N ILE A 43 10.03 6.47 -2.55
CA ILE A 43 8.88 6.02 -1.75
C ILE A 43 8.83 4.49 -1.78
N ARG A 44 8.65 3.91 -0.59
CA ARG A 44 8.50 2.46 -0.38
C ARG A 44 7.28 2.16 0.47
N PHE A 45 6.80 0.94 0.39
CA PHE A 45 5.64 0.47 1.14
C PHE A 45 5.99 -0.79 1.90
N LYS A 46 5.68 -0.82 3.19
CA LYS A 46 5.66 -2.09 3.92
C LYS A 46 4.42 -2.85 3.49
N ARG A 47 4.54 -4.16 3.23
CA ARG A 47 3.39 -5.01 2.90
C ARG A 47 2.27 -4.89 3.95
N ALA A 48 2.63 -4.92 5.24
CA ALA A 48 1.68 -4.76 6.35
C ALA A 48 0.86 -3.46 6.26
N HIS A 49 1.47 -2.35 5.87
CA HIS A 49 0.76 -1.08 5.73
C HIS A 49 -0.26 -1.08 4.59
N LEU A 50 0.03 -1.80 3.49
CA LEU A 50 -0.92 -1.94 2.39
C LEU A 50 -2.10 -2.83 2.79
N LEU A 51 -1.85 -3.90 3.55
CA LEU A 51 -2.88 -4.76 4.11
C LEU A 51 -3.78 -4.01 5.10
N GLU A 52 -3.21 -3.23 6.02
CA GLU A 52 -3.99 -2.36 6.92
C GLU A 52 -4.86 -1.38 6.14
N TRP A 53 -4.38 -0.89 4.99
CA TRP A 53 -5.15 0.03 4.16
C TRP A 53 -6.31 -0.65 3.44
N ILE A 54 -6.13 -1.90 3.01
CA ILE A 54 -7.23 -2.73 2.50
C ILE A 54 -8.27 -2.89 3.60
N GLU A 55 -7.85 -3.31 4.79
CA GLU A 55 -8.76 -3.57 5.91
C GLU A 55 -9.59 -2.34 6.28
N LYS A 56 -8.97 -1.16 6.32
CA LYS A 56 -9.67 0.10 6.55
C LYS A 56 -10.68 0.47 5.46
N GLY A 57 -10.46 0.00 4.24
CA GLY A 57 -11.36 0.21 3.10
C GLY A 57 -12.40 -0.90 2.93
N THR A 58 -12.25 -2.01 3.63
CA THR A 58 -13.23 -3.10 3.66
C THR A 58 -14.46 -2.63 4.42
N MET A 59 -15.62 -2.71 3.78
CA MET A 59 -16.91 -2.44 4.40
C MET A 59 -17.67 -3.77 4.51
N GLU A 60 -18.25 -4.03 5.68
CA GLU A 60 -19.10 -5.20 5.84
C GLU A 60 -20.37 -5.05 5.00
N PRO A 61 -20.85 -6.14 4.37
CA PRO A 61 -22.10 -6.10 3.64
C PRO A 61 -23.24 -5.79 4.62
N VAL A 62 -24.10 -4.83 4.25
CA VAL A 62 -25.32 -4.56 5.00
C VAL A 62 -26.29 -5.70 4.72
N THR A 63 -26.33 -6.70 5.59
CA THR A 63 -27.41 -7.69 5.58
C THR A 63 -28.63 -7.06 6.25
N ALA A 64 -29.66 -6.79 5.44
CA ALA A 64 -30.99 -6.40 5.89
C ALA A 64 -31.79 -7.63 6.35
#